data_AF-A0A0R0F972-F1
#
_entry.id   AF-A0A0R0F972-F1
#
_cell.length_a   1.000
_cell.length_b   1.000
_cell.length_c   1.000
_cell.angle_alpha   90.00
_cell.angle_beta   90.00
_cell.angle_gamma   90.00
#
_symmetry.space_group_name_H-M   'P 1'
#
loop_
_entity.id
_entity.type
_entity.pdbx_description
1 polymer ?
#
loop_
_entity_poly.entity_id
_entity_poly.type
_entity_poly.pdbx_seq_one_letter_code
_entity_poly.pdbx_strand_id
1 'polypeptide(L)'
;MFNATEIAWGFPKFIPLDELCDSSSGFIVNDTCIIEVQILVSKSEQDNQVNQQINKIDNNHDIDKPIKHTDNFLPKETLTTSFGELVDFRGLGKIEQVFVPLLEEVCSRHPSLIDSQQKRSGRFVEWAFTALGRVLHFLKTKKVKDMNGDACNHLQILWEELKMFRFDLTWLEPHVQSALGMKTCIERSVQMKRMGEDVTALEMETKRLKAKMIEAEVNLEIARRNLMKEKEGFEECDLDAELGYGRP
;
A
#
# COMPACT_ATOMS: atom_id res chain seq x y z
N MET A 1 19.09 -7.14 14.39
CA MET A 1 19.06 -5.85 13.66
C MET A 1 19.58 -6.14 12.26
N PHE A 2 18.74 -6.16 11.24
CA PHE A 2 19.16 -6.48 9.86
C PHE A 2 20.25 -5.51 9.38
N ASN A 3 21.41 -6.03 8.98
CA ASN A 3 22.48 -5.27 8.32
C ASN A 3 23.13 -6.14 7.23
N ALA A 4 23.90 -5.52 6.33
CA ALA A 4 24.47 -6.20 5.16
C ALA A 4 25.58 -7.22 5.50
N THR A 5 26.09 -7.21 6.73
CA THR A 5 27.21 -8.07 7.17
C THR A 5 26.76 -9.40 7.75
N GLU A 6 25.47 -9.58 8.02
CA GLU A 6 24.96 -10.70 8.80
C GLU A 6 24.09 -11.61 7.93
N ILE A 7 24.47 -12.89 7.86
CA ILE A 7 23.93 -13.87 6.91
C ILE A 7 22.66 -14.58 7.38
N ALA A 8 22.32 -14.50 8.68
CA ALA A 8 21.16 -15.18 9.25
C ALA A 8 20.54 -14.37 10.40
N TRP A 9 19.22 -14.21 10.36
CA TRP A 9 18.43 -13.55 11.40
C TRP A 9 17.12 -14.31 11.61
N GLY A 10 16.68 -14.37 12.88
CA GLY A 10 15.42 -14.98 13.22
C GLY A 10 15.28 -15.18 14.73
N PHE A 11 14.21 -15.84 15.13
CA PHE A 11 14.02 -16.31 16.49
C PHE A 11 14.32 -17.82 16.54
N PRO A 12 15.05 -18.32 17.56
CA PRO A 12 15.33 -19.76 17.69
C PRO A 12 14.05 -20.58 17.96
N LYS A 13 12.98 -19.90 18.41
CA LYS A 13 11.66 -20.47 18.65
C LYS A 13 10.62 -19.49 18.12
N PHE A 14 9.65 -19.98 17.36
CA PHE A 14 8.58 -19.17 16.77
C PHE A 14 7.21 -19.63 17.28
N ILE A 15 6.82 -20.85 16.94
CA ILE A 15 5.60 -21.50 17.41
C ILE A 15 5.88 -22.99 17.68
N PRO A 16 5.30 -23.61 18.73
CA PRO A 16 5.34 -25.06 18.92
C PRO A 16 4.73 -25.82 17.73
N LEU A 17 5.31 -26.97 17.37
CA LEU A 17 4.85 -27.74 16.20
C LEU A 17 3.46 -28.33 16.40
N ASP A 18 3.13 -28.74 17.62
CA ASP A 18 1.80 -29.21 18.00
C ASP A 18 0.73 -28.13 17.83
N GLU A 19 1.06 -26.88 18.16
CA GLU A 19 0.17 -25.73 17.94
C GLU A 19 0.04 -25.38 16.45
N LEU A 20 1.16 -25.37 15.70
CA LEU A 20 1.16 -25.10 14.26
C LEU A 20 0.38 -26.14 13.46
N CYS A 21 0.48 -27.41 13.86
CA CYS A 21 -0.21 -28.54 13.22
C CYS A 21 -1.62 -28.79 13.76
N ASP A 22 -2.06 -28.09 14.81
CA ASP A 22 -3.43 -28.20 15.30
C ASP A 22 -4.39 -27.64 14.25
N SER A 23 -5.24 -28.49 13.69
CA SER A 23 -6.23 -28.07 12.69
C SER A 23 -7.28 -27.10 13.24
N SER A 24 -7.42 -27.01 14.57
CA SER A 24 -8.30 -26.05 15.24
C SER A 24 -7.71 -24.64 15.34
N SER A 25 -6.39 -24.50 15.23
CA SER A 25 -5.69 -23.21 15.30
C SER A 25 -5.89 -22.35 14.04
N GLY A 26 -6.16 -22.99 12.90
CA GLY A 26 -6.27 -22.34 11.60
C GLY A 26 -4.93 -21.86 11.00
N PHE A 27 -3.77 -22.21 11.58
CA PHE A 27 -2.47 -21.81 11.04
C PHE A 27 -2.11 -22.51 9.71
N ILE A 28 -2.57 -23.76 9.54
CA ILE A 28 -2.45 -24.52 8.30
C ILE A 28 -3.86 -24.73 7.73
N VAL A 29 -4.10 -24.18 6.54
CA VAL A 29 -5.33 -24.39 5.79
C VAL A 29 -4.95 -24.90 4.40
N ASN A 30 -5.49 -26.05 3.99
CA ASN A 30 -5.16 -26.70 2.71
C ASN A 30 -3.64 -26.90 2.52
N ASP A 31 -2.97 -27.52 3.51
CA ASP A 31 -1.52 -27.73 3.54
C ASP A 31 -0.66 -26.45 3.36
N THR A 32 -1.24 -25.28 3.60
CA THR A 32 -0.59 -23.99 3.39
C THR A 32 -0.57 -23.17 4.68
N CYS A 33 0.60 -22.67 5.05
CA CYS A 33 0.81 -21.70 6.12
C CYS A 33 1.36 -20.39 5.52
N ILE A 34 0.88 -19.23 5.98
CA ILE A 34 1.33 -17.92 5.51
C ILE A 34 2.06 -17.22 6.66
N ILE A 35 3.32 -16.86 6.44
CA ILE A 35 4.14 -16.14 7.42
C ILE A 35 4.27 -14.68 6.96
N GLU A 36 3.84 -13.74 7.81
CA GLU A 36 3.98 -12.30 7.58
C GLU A 36 5.14 -11.74 8.41
N VAL A 37 5.96 -10.86 7.82
CA VAL A 37 7.14 -10.26 8.48
C VAL A 37 7.09 -8.75 8.33
N GLN A 38 7.14 -8.02 9.46
CA GLN A 38 7.24 -6.56 9.48
C GLN A 38 8.70 -6.12 9.61
N ILE A 39 9.17 -5.29 8.68
CA ILE A 39 10.54 -4.75 8.69
C ILE A 39 10.49 -3.24 8.97
N LEU A 40 11.16 -2.81 10.03
CA LEU A 40 11.34 -1.39 10.35
C LEU A 40 12.74 -0.92 9.93
N VAL A 41 12.81 0.14 9.12
CA VAL A 41 14.08 0.74 8.68
C VAL A 41 14.30 2.06 9.41
N SER A 42 15.27 2.07 10.32
CA SER A 42 15.70 3.28 11.03
C SER A 42 16.74 4.02 10.17
N LYS A 43 16.52 5.30 9.87
CA LYS A 43 17.54 6.17 9.26
C LYS A 43 18.30 6.89 10.37
N SER A 44 19.63 6.88 10.35
CA SER A 44 20.41 7.77 11.22
C SER A 44 20.31 9.21 10.71
N GLU A 45 20.15 10.18 11.61
CA GLU A 45 19.88 11.59 11.31
C GLU A 45 21.07 12.37 10.68
N GLN A 46 22.05 11.71 10.06
CA GLN A 46 23.24 12.38 9.53
C GLN A 46 23.15 12.90 8.08
N ASP A 47 22.03 12.71 7.37
CA ASP A 47 21.93 13.10 5.95
C ASP A 47 21.22 14.45 5.66
N ASN A 48 20.90 15.26 6.67
CA ASN A 48 20.12 16.50 6.48
C ASN A 48 20.93 17.80 6.21
N GLN A 49 22.23 17.74 5.89
CA GLN A 49 23.07 18.95 5.79
C GLN A 49 23.55 19.40 4.40
N VAL A 50 22.99 18.92 3.28
CA VAL A 50 23.49 19.31 1.93
C VAL A 50 22.54 20.20 1.10
N ASN A 51 21.28 20.42 1.49
CA ASN A 51 20.32 21.12 0.61
C ASN A 51 20.01 22.60 0.92
N GLN A 52 20.76 23.28 1.80
CA GLN A 52 20.47 24.68 2.16
C GLN A 52 21.37 25.77 1.52
N GLN A 53 22.24 25.43 0.56
CA GLN A 53 23.14 26.44 -0.05
C GLN A 53 22.80 26.91 -1.48
N ILE A 54 21.76 26.38 -2.14
CA ILE A 54 21.50 26.76 -3.56
C ILE A 54 20.54 27.96 -3.71
N ASN A 55 19.77 28.35 -2.68
CA ASN A 55 18.70 29.34 -2.84
C ASN A 55 19.07 30.79 -2.46
N LYS A 56 20.32 31.20 -2.68
CA LYS A 56 20.72 32.60 -2.60
C LYS A 56 21.62 32.90 -3.79
N ILE A 57 21.07 33.52 -4.82
CA ILE A 57 21.70 34.52 -5.72
C ILE A 57 20.65 34.87 -6.79
N ASP A 58 20.28 36.14 -6.75
CA ASP A 58 19.72 37.00 -7.80
C ASP A 58 18.25 36.88 -8.22
N ASN A 59 17.43 37.54 -7.39
CA ASN A 59 16.25 38.30 -7.80
C ASN A 59 16.68 39.60 -8.52
N ASN A 60 16.09 39.90 -9.68
CA ASN A 60 15.54 41.21 -10.11
C ASN A 60 15.55 41.33 -11.65
N HIS A 61 14.38 41.38 -12.30
CA HIS A 61 13.87 42.60 -12.94
C HIS A 61 12.48 42.37 -13.57
N ASP A 62 11.61 43.35 -13.30
CA ASP A 62 10.44 43.84 -14.03
C ASP A 62 9.17 43.00 -14.27
N ILE A 63 8.20 43.39 -13.46
CA ILE A 63 6.75 43.41 -13.64
C ILE A 63 6.41 44.35 -14.80
N ASP A 64 5.81 43.83 -15.89
CA ASP A 64 4.66 44.51 -16.52
C ASP A 64 3.91 43.57 -17.48
N LYS A 65 2.74 43.06 -17.08
CA LYS A 65 1.56 42.94 -17.95
C LYS A 65 0.31 42.43 -17.21
N PRO A 66 -0.88 43.01 -17.44
CA PRO A 66 -2.11 42.57 -16.81
C PRO A 66 -2.74 41.35 -17.50
N ILE A 67 -3.31 40.53 -16.62
CA ILE A 67 -4.18 39.36 -16.82
C ILE A 67 -5.33 39.66 -17.79
N LYS A 68 -5.52 38.78 -18.77
CA LYS A 68 -6.82 38.59 -19.45
C LYS A 68 -7.21 37.12 -19.44
N HIS A 69 -8.27 36.92 -18.65
CA HIS A 69 -9.28 35.87 -18.59
C HIS A 69 -9.30 34.75 -19.64
N THR A 70 -9.35 33.53 -19.08
CA THR A 70 -10.38 32.49 -19.31
C THR A 70 -10.60 32.05 -20.75
N ASP A 71 -10.12 30.84 -21.06
CA ASP A 71 -11.00 29.79 -21.57
C ASP A 71 -10.39 28.40 -21.36
N ASN A 72 -11.22 27.53 -20.78
CA ASN A 72 -10.90 26.22 -20.24
C ASN A 72 -10.66 25.17 -21.33
N PHE A 73 -9.63 25.35 -22.16
CA PHE A 73 -9.10 24.23 -22.93
C PHE A 73 -8.39 23.28 -21.97
N LEU A 74 -9.09 22.17 -21.67
CA LEU A 74 -8.57 20.94 -21.10
C LEU A 74 -7.07 20.79 -21.38
N PRO A 75 -6.21 20.64 -20.35
CA PRO A 75 -4.83 20.31 -20.56
C PRO A 75 -4.80 18.93 -21.21
N LYS A 76 -4.72 18.91 -22.53
CA LYS A 76 -4.04 17.84 -23.24
C LYS A 76 -2.67 17.87 -22.61
N GLU A 77 -2.39 16.93 -21.72
CA GLU A 77 -1.08 16.69 -21.16
C GLU A 77 -0.13 16.59 -22.36
N THR A 78 0.43 17.74 -22.71
CA THR A 78 1.70 17.82 -23.37
C THR A 78 2.59 17.22 -22.33
N LEU A 79 2.84 15.92 -22.46
CA LEU A 79 3.96 15.27 -21.83
C LEU A 79 5.16 16.09 -22.29
N THR A 80 5.49 17.11 -21.52
CA THR A 80 6.76 17.83 -21.54
C THR A 80 7.78 16.84 -20.98
N THR A 81 7.88 15.67 -21.58
CA THR A 81 9.07 14.86 -21.54
C THR A 81 10.04 15.69 -22.35
N SER A 82 10.79 16.55 -21.65
CA SER A 82 12.14 16.88 -22.08
C SER A 82 12.74 15.54 -22.49
N PHE A 83 12.77 15.27 -23.79
CA PHE A 83 13.41 14.06 -24.31
C PHE A 83 14.83 14.16 -23.79
N GLY A 84 15.18 13.25 -22.88
CA GLY A 84 16.51 13.22 -22.29
C GLY A 84 17.52 13.18 -23.43
N GLU A 85 18.67 13.82 -23.23
CA GLU A 85 19.77 13.79 -24.19
C GLU A 85 19.97 12.36 -24.71
N LEU A 86 19.97 12.20 -26.03
CA LEU A 86 20.16 10.90 -26.66
C LEU A 86 21.65 10.72 -26.98
N VAL A 87 22.23 9.62 -26.50
CA VAL A 87 23.63 9.28 -26.74
C VAL A 87 23.77 7.93 -27.40
N ASP A 88 24.86 7.76 -28.15
CA ASP A 88 25.18 6.49 -28.78
C ASP A 88 25.61 5.46 -27.73
N PHE A 89 24.90 4.35 -27.67
CA PHE A 89 25.20 3.26 -26.74
C PHE A 89 25.98 2.16 -27.46
N ARG A 90 27.32 2.18 -27.33
CA ARG A 90 28.23 1.15 -27.90
C ARG A 90 28.07 0.95 -29.42
N GLY A 91 27.68 1.97 -30.19
CA GLY A 91 27.39 1.85 -31.62
C GLY A 91 26.10 1.08 -31.93
N LEU A 92 25.26 0.78 -30.93
CA LEU A 92 24.01 0.03 -31.07
C LEU A 92 22.80 0.93 -31.39
N GLY A 93 22.95 2.25 -31.31
CA GLY A 93 21.89 3.22 -31.56
C GLY A 93 21.83 4.34 -30.52
N LYS A 94 20.98 5.33 -30.77
CA LYS A 94 20.81 6.49 -29.90
C LYS A 94 19.73 6.21 -28.86
N ILE A 95 20.09 6.24 -27.58
CA ILE A 95 19.17 6.00 -26.48
C ILE A 95 19.26 7.12 -25.45
N GLU A 96 18.23 7.26 -24.61
CA GLU A 96 18.22 8.28 -23.55
C GLU A 96 19.40 8.07 -22.58
N GLN A 97 20.10 9.16 -22.28
CA GLN A 97 21.28 9.21 -21.39
C GLN A 97 21.03 8.50 -20.06
N VAL A 98 19.83 8.65 -19.51
CA VAL A 98 19.44 8.08 -18.22
C VAL A 98 19.42 6.56 -18.22
N PHE A 99 19.29 5.91 -19.39
CA PHE A 99 19.31 4.46 -19.52
C PHE A 99 20.72 3.91 -19.63
N VAL A 100 21.70 4.70 -20.07
CA VAL A 100 23.07 4.22 -20.34
C VAL A 100 23.70 3.52 -19.12
N PRO A 101 23.73 4.10 -17.91
CA PRO A 101 24.34 3.42 -16.76
C PRO A 101 23.67 2.09 -16.40
N LEU A 102 22.34 2.02 -16.55
CA LEU A 102 21.56 0.81 -16.27
C LEU A 102 21.81 -0.28 -17.30
N LEU A 103 21.87 0.11 -18.57
CA LEU A 103 22.12 -0.80 -19.67
C LEU A 103 23.57 -1.27 -19.69
N GLU A 104 24.54 -0.43 -19.32
CA GLU A 104 25.93 -0.84 -19.13
C GLU A 104 26.06 -1.88 -18.02
N GLU A 105 25.41 -1.65 -16.87
CA GLU A 105 25.39 -2.61 -15.76
C GLU A 105 24.81 -3.97 -16.21
N VAL A 106 23.66 -3.94 -16.86
CA VAL A 106 22.94 -5.15 -17.29
C VAL A 106 23.66 -5.88 -18.42
N CYS A 107 24.19 -5.18 -19.42
CA CYS A 107 24.96 -5.81 -20.50
C CYS A 107 26.28 -6.41 -20.01
N SER A 108 26.86 -5.87 -18.93
CA SER A 108 28.05 -6.46 -18.30
C SER A 108 27.73 -7.77 -17.59
N ARG A 109 26.53 -7.91 -17.02
CA ARG A 109 26.06 -9.15 -16.36
C ARG A 109 25.49 -10.18 -17.34
N HIS A 110 24.89 -9.71 -18.43
CA HIS A 110 24.21 -10.53 -19.41
C HIS A 110 24.68 -10.16 -20.83
N PRO A 111 25.89 -10.59 -21.25
CA PRO A 111 26.43 -10.29 -22.58
C PRO A 111 25.54 -10.76 -23.74
N SER A 112 24.74 -11.82 -23.52
CA SER A 112 23.79 -12.36 -24.48
C SER A 112 22.79 -11.34 -25.02
N LEU A 113 22.51 -10.26 -24.27
CA LEU A 113 21.65 -9.17 -24.72
C LEU A 113 22.22 -8.46 -25.96
N ILE A 114 23.53 -8.20 -25.98
CA ILE A 114 24.22 -7.58 -27.12
C ILE A 114 24.25 -8.56 -28.30
N ASP A 115 24.65 -9.80 -28.03
CA ASP A 115 24.78 -10.84 -29.06
C ASP A 115 23.45 -11.13 -29.76
N SER A 116 22.33 -11.11 -29.01
CA SER A 116 20.98 -11.36 -29.55
C SER A 116 20.55 -10.33 -30.61
N GLN A 117 21.10 -9.12 -30.55
CA GLN A 117 20.70 -7.99 -31.40
C GLN A 117 21.73 -7.64 -32.48
N GLN A 118 22.94 -8.20 -32.46
CA GLN A 118 24.04 -7.83 -33.36
C GLN A 118 23.73 -8.03 -34.86
N LYS A 119 22.83 -8.95 -35.22
CA LYS A 119 22.41 -9.22 -36.60
C LYS A 119 21.20 -8.41 -37.07
N ARG A 120 20.66 -7.53 -36.22
CA ARG A 120 19.46 -6.73 -36.52
C ARG A 120 19.83 -5.37 -37.11
N SER A 121 18.85 -4.68 -37.68
CA SER A 121 19.04 -3.32 -38.16
C SER A 121 19.27 -2.36 -37.00
N GLY A 122 20.10 -1.33 -37.17
CA GLY A 122 20.41 -0.39 -36.09
C GLY A 122 19.17 0.23 -35.42
N ARG A 123 18.10 0.53 -36.18
CA ARG A 123 16.84 1.02 -35.62
C ARG A 123 16.12 -0.02 -34.74
N PHE A 124 16.17 -1.29 -35.12
CA PHE A 124 15.57 -2.35 -34.32
C PHE A 124 16.33 -2.53 -33.01
N VAL A 125 17.66 -2.48 -33.07
CA VAL A 125 18.54 -2.53 -31.89
C VAL A 125 18.27 -1.34 -30.97
N GLU A 126 18.16 -0.12 -31.52
CA GLU A 126 17.83 1.09 -30.77
C GLU A 126 16.50 0.96 -30.01
N TRP A 127 15.44 0.48 -30.66
CA TRP A 127 14.15 0.25 -30.02
C TRP A 127 14.21 -0.83 -28.94
N ALA A 128 14.96 -1.91 -29.18
CA ALA A 128 15.12 -3.00 -28.22
C ALA A 128 15.80 -2.51 -26.93
N PHE A 129 16.91 -1.79 -27.04
CA PHE A 129 17.62 -1.24 -25.89
C PHE A 129 16.86 -0.08 -25.23
N THR A 130 16.09 0.70 -25.99
CA THR A 130 15.19 1.71 -25.42
C THR A 130 14.09 1.07 -24.58
N ALA A 131 13.44 0.01 -25.07
CA ALA A 131 12.42 -0.71 -24.32
C ALA A 131 13.00 -1.34 -23.05
N LEU A 132 14.18 -1.96 -23.15
CA LEU A 132 14.87 -2.53 -21.99
C LEU A 132 15.23 -1.44 -20.96
N GLY A 133 15.75 -0.31 -21.45
CA GLY A 133 16.09 0.85 -20.63
C GLY A 133 14.90 1.40 -19.86
N ARG A 134 13.73 1.51 -20.50
CA ARG A 134 12.49 1.97 -19.85
C ARG A 134 12.05 1.06 -18.71
N VAL A 135 12.07 -0.26 -18.90
CA VAL A 135 11.71 -1.22 -17.84
C VAL A 135 12.71 -1.14 -16.69
N LEU A 136 14.02 -1.13 -16.98
CA LEU A 136 15.06 -1.02 -15.97
C LEU A 136 14.97 0.28 -15.17
N HIS A 137 14.78 1.39 -15.87
CA HIS A 137 14.62 2.70 -15.25
C HIS A 137 13.38 2.76 -14.38
N PHE A 138 12.26 2.21 -14.85
CA PHE A 138 11.04 2.10 -14.04
C PHE A 138 11.31 1.34 -12.75
N LEU A 139 11.87 0.13 -12.82
CA LEU A 139 12.14 -0.69 -11.64
C LEU A 139 13.15 -0.04 -10.68
N LYS A 140 14.14 0.69 -11.20
CA LYS A 140 15.16 1.37 -10.38
C LYS A 140 14.63 2.60 -9.66
N THR A 141 13.79 3.39 -10.33
CA THR A 141 13.36 4.71 -9.83
C THR A 141 12.04 4.66 -9.08
N LYS A 142 11.18 3.71 -9.41
CA LYS A 142 9.84 3.60 -8.83
C LYS A 142 9.94 3.01 -7.42
N LYS A 143 9.35 3.71 -6.44
CA LYS A 143 9.29 3.22 -5.06
C LYS A 143 8.09 2.33 -4.87
N VAL A 144 8.19 1.37 -3.95
CA VAL A 144 7.09 0.46 -3.58
C VAL A 144 5.81 1.22 -3.23
N LYS A 145 5.90 2.33 -2.48
CA LYS A 145 4.75 3.16 -2.13
C LYS A 145 4.04 3.83 -3.32
N ASP A 146 4.75 3.98 -4.45
CA ASP A 146 4.25 4.63 -5.66
C ASP A 146 3.71 3.59 -6.67
N MET A 147 3.76 2.29 -6.34
CA MET A 147 3.31 1.16 -7.17
C MET A 147 1.79 0.92 -7.06
N ASN A 148 1.00 1.90 -7.46
CA ASN A 148 -0.45 1.77 -7.55
C ASN A 148 -0.92 1.00 -8.81
N GLY A 149 -2.24 0.90 -9.00
CA GLY A 149 -2.84 0.25 -10.17
C GLY A 149 -2.33 0.80 -11.51
N ASP A 150 -2.25 2.14 -11.65
CA ASP A 150 -1.81 2.79 -12.88
C ASP A 150 -0.33 2.55 -13.17
N ALA A 151 0.52 2.63 -12.13
CA ALA A 151 1.94 2.31 -12.23
C ALA A 151 2.16 0.85 -12.66
N CYS A 152 1.37 -0.09 -12.14
CA CYS A 152 1.44 -1.49 -12.55
C CYS A 152 0.99 -1.67 -13.99
N ASN A 153 -0.08 -0.98 -14.42
CA ASN A 153 -0.51 -1.00 -15.82
C ASN A 153 0.57 -0.43 -16.75
N HIS A 154 1.24 0.66 -16.36
CA HIS A 154 2.33 1.23 -17.12
C HIS A 154 3.52 0.26 -17.23
N LEU A 155 3.94 -0.36 -16.12
CA LEU A 155 4.99 -1.39 -16.12
C LEU A 155 4.59 -2.58 -17.01
N GLN A 156 3.34 -3.01 -16.98
CA GLN A 156 2.84 -4.10 -17.81
C GLN A 156 2.94 -3.77 -19.31
N ILE A 157 2.57 -2.54 -19.71
CA ILE A 157 2.73 -2.09 -21.10
C ILE A 157 4.21 -2.11 -21.51
N LEU A 158 5.10 -1.54 -20.70
CA LEU A 158 6.55 -1.54 -20.96
C LEU A 158 7.11 -2.97 -21.05
N TRP A 159 6.60 -3.89 -20.23
CA TRP A 159 7.03 -5.29 -20.22
C TRP A 159 6.60 -6.03 -21.49
N GLU A 160 5.35 -5.86 -21.92
CA GLU A 160 4.88 -6.45 -23.16
C GLU A 160 5.58 -5.86 -24.39
N GLU A 161 5.90 -4.56 -24.37
CA GLU A 161 6.74 -3.93 -25.39
C GLU A 161 8.13 -4.58 -25.46
N LEU A 162 8.77 -4.78 -24.31
CA LEU A 162 10.10 -5.37 -24.22
C LEU A 162 10.13 -6.83 -24.70
N LYS A 163 9.11 -7.63 -24.39
CA LYS A 163 9.00 -9.03 -24.85
C LYS A 163 9.03 -9.18 -26.36
N MET A 164 8.61 -8.17 -27.12
CA MET A 164 8.63 -8.21 -28.59
C MET A 164 10.04 -8.37 -29.16
N PHE A 165 11.08 -7.94 -28.43
CA PHE A 165 12.46 -7.91 -28.93
C PHE A 165 13.24 -9.23 -28.74
N ARG A 166 12.58 -10.28 -28.20
CA ARG A 166 13.15 -11.64 -28.10
C ARG A 166 14.44 -11.73 -27.26
N PHE A 167 14.62 -10.85 -26.29
CA PHE A 167 15.67 -11.00 -25.29
C PHE A 167 15.43 -12.23 -24.42
N ASP A 168 16.51 -12.82 -23.89
CA ASP A 168 16.40 -13.68 -22.71
C ASP A 168 16.25 -12.78 -21.47
N LEU A 169 15.04 -12.73 -20.95
CA LEU A 169 14.64 -11.89 -19.82
C LEU A 169 14.32 -12.71 -18.57
N THR A 170 14.75 -13.97 -18.52
CA THR A 170 14.51 -14.87 -17.37
C THR A 170 15.03 -14.31 -16.04
N TRP A 171 16.10 -13.52 -16.08
CA TRP A 171 16.66 -12.82 -14.91
C TRP A 171 15.84 -11.60 -14.48
N LEU A 172 15.13 -10.96 -15.40
CA LEU A 172 14.36 -9.72 -15.15
C LEU A 172 12.91 -10.03 -14.77
N GLU A 173 12.33 -11.11 -15.29
CA GLU A 173 10.95 -11.52 -15.05
C GLU A 173 10.58 -11.58 -13.55
N PRO A 174 11.39 -12.18 -12.63
CA PRO A 174 11.03 -12.20 -11.21
C PRO A 174 10.89 -10.81 -10.59
N HIS A 175 11.73 -9.86 -11.03
CA HIS A 175 11.71 -8.48 -10.55
C HIS A 175 10.46 -7.74 -11.05
N VAL A 176 10.08 -7.96 -12.31
CA VAL A 176 8.86 -7.40 -12.90
C VAL A 176 7.62 -7.98 -12.22
N GLN A 177 7.55 -9.31 -12.05
CA GLN A 177 6.43 -9.96 -11.38
C GLN A 177 6.29 -9.53 -9.92
N SER A 178 7.41 -9.41 -9.20
CA SER A 178 7.41 -8.87 -7.84
C SER A 178 6.84 -7.44 -7.81
N ALA A 179 7.27 -6.57 -8.74
CA ALA A 179 6.76 -5.21 -8.85
C ALA A 179 5.26 -5.16 -9.19
N LEU A 180 4.78 -5.99 -10.12
CA LEU A 180 3.36 -6.09 -10.46
C LEU A 180 2.52 -6.64 -9.29
N GLY A 181 3.07 -7.56 -8.50
CA GLY A 181 2.46 -8.08 -7.28
C GLY A 181 2.31 -7.04 -6.16
N MET A 182 3.07 -5.94 -6.19
CA MET A 182 2.95 -4.85 -5.21
C MET A 182 1.59 -4.17 -5.26
N LYS A 183 0.88 -4.20 -6.41
CA LYS A 183 -0.50 -3.68 -6.52
C LYS A 183 -1.39 -4.27 -5.43
N THR A 184 -1.40 -5.58 -5.32
CA THR A 184 -2.19 -6.33 -4.33
C THR A 184 -1.69 -6.05 -2.91
N CYS A 185 -0.38 -5.89 -2.72
CA CYS A 185 0.17 -5.54 -1.41
C CYS A 185 -0.31 -4.17 -0.92
N ILE A 186 -0.33 -3.15 -1.79
CA ILE A 186 -0.80 -1.80 -1.44
C ILE A 186 -2.31 -1.81 -1.19
N GLU A 187 -3.09 -2.46 -2.06
CA GLU A 187 -4.54 -2.60 -1.89
C GLU A 187 -4.89 -3.24 -0.53
N ARG A 188 -4.21 -4.32 -0.15
CA ARG A 188 -4.36 -4.97 1.16
C ARG A 188 -3.95 -4.05 2.30
N SER A 189 -2.85 -3.30 2.17
CA SER A 189 -2.42 -2.35 3.21
C SER A 189 -3.43 -1.24 3.45
N VAL A 190 -4.02 -0.69 2.38
CA VAL A 190 -5.09 0.32 2.48
C VAL A 190 -6.34 -0.28 3.13
N GLN A 191 -6.71 -1.51 2.77
CA GLN A 191 -7.82 -2.23 3.41
C GLN A 191 -7.56 -2.51 4.90
N MET A 192 -6.33 -2.89 5.27
CA MET A 192 -5.93 -3.16 6.65
C MET A 192 -6.07 -1.91 7.53
N LYS A 193 -5.70 -0.73 7.02
CA LYS A 193 -5.89 0.54 7.74
C LYS A 193 -7.37 0.83 8.02
N ARG A 194 -8.23 0.68 7.01
CA ARG A 194 -9.68 0.85 7.19
C ARG A 194 -10.24 -0.14 8.21
N MET A 195 -9.83 -1.40 8.14
CA MET A 195 -10.26 -2.42 9.10
C MET A 195 -9.79 -2.10 10.52
N GLY A 196 -8.60 -1.53 10.68
CA GLY A 196 -8.12 -1.04 11.97
C GLY A 196 -9.02 0.08 12.54
N GLU A 197 -9.38 1.06 11.70
CA GLU A 197 -10.32 2.14 12.07
C GLU A 197 -11.70 1.56 12.46
N ASP A 198 -12.25 0.64 11.67
CA ASP A 198 -13.53 -0.02 11.94
C ASP A 198 -13.50 -0.80 13.26
N VAL A 199 -12.43 -1.56 13.54
CA VAL A 199 -12.26 -2.27 14.81
C VAL A 199 -12.24 -1.31 15.99
N THR A 200 -11.50 -0.20 15.89
CA THR A 200 -11.47 0.81 16.97
C THR A 200 -12.85 1.45 17.18
N ALA A 201 -13.61 1.70 16.11
CA ALA A 201 -14.97 2.21 16.20
C ALA A 201 -15.93 1.20 16.87
N LEU A 202 -15.86 -0.07 16.47
CA LEU A 202 -16.65 -1.15 17.08
C LEU A 202 -16.29 -1.38 18.55
N GLU A 203 -15.02 -1.22 18.92
CA GLU A 203 -14.58 -1.32 20.31
C GLU A 203 -15.17 -0.18 21.18
N MET A 204 -15.14 1.07 20.68
CA MET A 204 -15.78 2.21 21.35
C MET A 204 -17.28 2.01 21.52
N GLU A 205 -17.96 1.51 20.48
CA GLU A 205 -19.39 1.23 20.51
C GLU A 205 -19.74 0.11 21.50
N THR A 206 -18.92 -0.94 21.55
CA THR A 206 -19.06 -2.02 22.54
C THR A 206 -18.94 -1.48 23.97
N LYS A 207 -17.95 -0.61 24.24
CA LYS A 207 -17.78 0.05 25.55
C LYS A 207 -19.00 0.90 25.91
N ARG A 208 -19.53 1.66 24.95
CA ARG A 208 -20.73 2.48 25.11
C ARG A 208 -21.97 1.64 25.45
N LEU A 209 -22.19 0.54 24.74
CA LEU A 209 -23.33 -0.36 24.99
C LEU A 209 -23.23 -1.06 26.35
N LYS A 210 -22.02 -1.48 26.76
CA LYS A 210 -21.80 -2.03 28.11
C LYS A 210 -22.17 -1.04 29.22
N ALA A 211 -21.82 0.23 29.07
CA ALA A 211 -22.20 1.26 30.05
C ALA A 211 -23.73 1.43 30.15
N LYS A 212 -24.43 1.45 29.01
CA LYS A 212 -25.90 1.53 28.97
C LYS A 212 -26.58 0.30 29.57
N MET A 213 -25.98 -0.87 29.42
CA MET A 213 -26.49 -2.11 30.01
C MET A 213 -26.44 -2.06 31.53
N ILE A 214 -25.32 -1.59 32.12
CA ILE A 214 -25.18 -1.40 33.57
C ILE A 214 -26.23 -0.40 34.10
N GLU A 215 -26.43 0.72 33.39
CA GLU A 215 -27.46 1.71 33.73
C GLU A 215 -28.87 1.10 33.71
N ALA A 216 -29.20 0.31 32.67
CA ALA A 216 -30.48 -0.36 32.55
C ALA A 216 -30.71 -1.40 33.65
N GLU A 217 -29.68 -2.17 34.03
CA GLU A 217 -29.75 -3.13 35.14
C GLU A 217 -30.06 -2.44 36.48
N VAL A 218 -29.39 -1.31 36.77
CA VAL A 218 -29.65 -0.51 37.98
C VAL A 218 -31.09 0.03 37.98
N ASN A 219 -31.56 0.56 36.85
CA ASN A 219 -32.93 1.08 36.72
C ASN A 219 -33.99 -0.01 36.92
N LEU A 220 -33.75 -1.22 36.39
CA LEU A 220 -34.63 -2.37 36.55
C LEU A 220 -34.71 -2.82 38.02
N GLU A 221 -33.59 -2.81 38.74
CA GLU A 221 -33.55 -3.14 40.17
C GLU A 221 -34.31 -2.09 41.02
N ILE A 222 -34.19 -0.81 40.70
CA ILE A 222 -34.98 0.26 41.33
C ILE A 222 -36.47 0.04 41.09
N ALA A 223 -36.88 -0.27 39.85
CA ALA A 223 -38.28 -0.51 39.50
C ALA A 223 -38.86 -1.72 40.26
N ARG A 224 -38.09 -2.81 40.41
CA ARG A 224 -38.49 -3.98 41.21
C ARG A 224 -38.76 -3.63 42.67
N ARG A 225 -37.89 -2.81 43.28
CA ARG A 225 -38.10 -2.35 44.67
C ARG A 225 -39.34 -1.48 44.81
N ASN A 226 -39.61 -0.59 43.85
CA ASN A 226 -40.80 0.25 43.88
C ASN A 226 -42.09 -0.59 43.75
N LEU A 227 -42.11 -1.56 42.83
CA LEU A 227 -43.24 -2.48 42.69
C LEU A 227 -43.51 -3.31 43.95
N MET A 228 -42.45 -3.76 44.64
CA MET A 228 -42.58 -4.51 45.90
C MET A 228 -43.23 -3.67 47.00
N LYS A 229 -42.82 -2.41 47.15
CA LYS A 229 -43.45 -1.46 48.09
C LYS A 229 -44.92 -1.20 47.77
N GLU A 230 -45.25 -1.09 46.49
CA GLU A 230 -46.64 -0.85 46.05
C GLU A 230 -47.53 -2.07 46.34
N LYS A 231 -47.01 -3.29 46.15
CA LYS A 231 -47.71 -4.53 46.55
C LYS A 231 -47.93 -4.65 48.05
N GLU A 232 -46.95 -4.27 48.88
CA GLU A 232 -47.10 -4.27 50.34
C GLU A 232 -48.16 -3.27 50.82
N GLY A 233 -48.34 -2.16 50.10
CA GLY A 233 -49.36 -1.14 50.40
C GLY A 233 -50.75 -1.43 49.83
N PHE A 234 -50.90 -2.46 48.99
CA PHE A 234 -52.17 -2.79 48.35
C PHE A 234 -52.96 -3.74 49.27
N GLU A 235 -53.94 -3.21 50.00
CA GLU A 235 -55.03 -4.03 50.54
C GLU A 235 -55.85 -4.51 49.34
N GLU A 236 -55.89 -5.83 49.14
CA GLU A 236 -56.71 -6.45 48.11
C GLU A 236 -58.18 -6.17 48.43
N CYS A 237 -58.73 -5.12 47.80
CA CYS A 237 -60.17 -4.89 47.81
C CYS A 237 -60.82 -6.08 47.11
N ASP A 238 -61.57 -6.88 47.86
CA ASP A 238 -62.45 -7.90 47.31
C ASP A 238 -63.47 -7.21 46.38
N LEU A 239 -63.25 -7.33 45.07
CA LEU A 239 -64.13 -6.76 44.05
C LEU A 239 -65.49 -7.45 44.01
N ASP A 240 -65.60 -8.64 44.61
CA ASP A 240 -66.85 -9.40 44.74
C ASP A 240 -67.58 -9.09 46.07
N ALA A 241 -67.01 -8.27 46.95
CA ALA A 241 -67.68 -7.86 48.18
C ALA A 241 -68.94 -7.06 47.84
N GLU A 242 -70.11 -7.59 48.22
CA GLU A 242 -71.35 -6.81 48.15
C GLU A 242 -71.17 -5.52 48.96
N LEU A 243 -71.43 -4.37 48.33
CA LEU A 243 -71.37 -3.02 48.94
C LEU A 243 -72.46 -2.79 50.00
N GLY A 244 -72.89 -3.84 50.71
CA GLY A 244 -74.09 -3.93 51.53
C GLY A 244 -74.49 -2.62 52.21
N TYR A 245 -75.76 -2.24 52.02
CA TYR A 245 -76.36 -1.09 52.68
C TYR A 245 -76.64 -1.47 54.14
N GLY A 246 -75.77 -1.05 55.06
CA GLY A 246 -76.01 -1.20 56.50
C GLY A 246 -77.38 -0.64 56.89
N ARG A 247 -78.20 -1.47 57.55
CA ARG A 247 -79.48 -1.08 58.15
C ARG A 247 -79.20 -0.04 59.26
N PRO A 248 -80.07 0.98 59.46
CA PRO A 248 -79.83 2.05 60.42
C PRO A 248 -79.87 1.58 61.87
#